data_AF-A0A926XTM2-F1
#
_entry.id   AF-A0A926XTM2-F1
#
_cell.length_a   1.000
_cell.length_b   1.000
_cell.length_c   1.000
_cell.angle_alpha   90.00
_cell.angle_beta   90.00
_cell.angle_gamma   90.00
#
_symmetry.space_group_name_H-M   'P 1'
#
loop_
_entity.id
_entity.type
_entity.pdbx_description
1 polymer ?
#
loop_
_entity_poly.entity_id
_entity_poly.type
_entity_poly.pdbx_seq_one_letter_code
_entity_poly.pdbx_strand_id
1 'polypeptide(L)'
;MNRQKLIGWLCIALVGGCVDPYRPPEITSPASYLVVNGFFNSAPGTTTTIRLSRTQNLTDFKTPAVETKAIVTIESQNKAVYTLKEGTPGSYTLAGVTPVEGDTYRLHIQTRGTDYYSDYVPMVKTPPIDSVSWDVVDDGLQISANTHDPQNNTRYYRWEYEATWEYYSQYYSSLELNGNRIVSRQFPVNRCWNSESSTNIITTSTTRLSQDIVSKHPLTFIPGTSIKLESRYSILVKQSSLTKAGFEYYDQLAKITQNIGSIFDPQPSQITGNIKSSASATDLVLGFFRVGNVETKRIFITKSQLPRWYTFTGLEGCVTDTLGLKDILDAKPAILTEYLTEYITSSEYCVDCRLRGGVLTKPAFW
;
A
#
# COMPACT_ATOMS: atom_id res chain seq x y z
N MET A 1 7.01 37.67 -53.81
CA MET A 1 6.65 37.07 -52.50
C MET A 1 6.98 35.58 -52.58
N ASN A 2 7.98 35.15 -51.81
CA ASN A 2 8.79 33.96 -52.12
C ASN A 2 8.02 32.63 -52.03
N ARG A 3 7.99 31.88 -53.13
CA ARG A 3 7.42 30.52 -53.25
C ARG A 3 7.95 29.54 -52.20
N GLN A 4 9.18 29.77 -51.71
CA GLN A 4 9.81 29.04 -50.60
C GLN A 4 9.15 29.32 -49.23
N LYS A 5 8.65 30.53 -48.97
CA LYS A 5 7.93 30.85 -47.72
C LYS A 5 6.54 30.20 -47.70
N LEU A 6 5.89 30.09 -48.87
CA LEU A 6 4.60 29.42 -49.00
C LEU A 6 4.71 27.91 -48.73
N ILE A 7 5.77 27.27 -49.25
CA ILE A 7 6.04 25.84 -49.00
C ILE A 7 6.38 25.60 -47.52
N GLY A 8 7.16 26.50 -46.89
CA GLY A 8 7.45 26.42 -45.45
C GLY A 8 6.19 26.53 -44.56
N TRP A 9 5.26 27.42 -44.90
CA TRP A 9 3.98 27.54 -44.20
C TRP A 9 3.05 26.33 -44.44
N LEU A 10 3.08 25.73 -45.63
CA LEU A 10 2.31 24.53 -45.96
C LEU A 10 2.81 23.29 -45.21
N CYS A 11 4.13 23.15 -45.02
CA CYS A 11 4.72 22.05 -44.24
C CYS A 11 4.43 22.16 -42.73
N ILE A 12 4.31 23.36 -42.18
CA ILE A 12 3.95 23.57 -40.76
C ILE A 12 2.47 23.24 -40.50
N ALA A 13 1.58 23.48 -41.47
CA ALA A 13 0.16 23.14 -41.35
C ALA A 13 -0.13 21.62 -41.36
N LEU A 14 0.76 20.82 -41.95
CA LEU A 14 0.58 19.36 -42.06
C LEU A 14 0.97 18.58 -40.78
N VAL A 15 1.55 19.24 -39.76
CA VAL A 15 1.96 18.59 -38.50
C VAL A 15 0.96 18.81 -37.35
N GLY A 16 -0.14 19.55 -37.61
CA GLY A 16 -1.17 19.88 -36.62
C GLY A 16 -2.24 18.81 -36.41
N GLY A 17 -1.87 17.53 -36.42
CA GLY A 17 -2.81 16.46 -36.07
C GLY A 17 -3.08 16.47 -34.57
N CYS A 18 -4.24 17.00 -34.14
CA CYS A 18 -4.75 16.73 -32.80
C CYS A 18 -5.02 15.23 -32.70
N VAL A 19 -4.25 14.54 -31.86
CA VAL A 19 -4.58 13.18 -31.44
C VAL A 19 -5.86 13.30 -30.62
N ASP A 20 -7.00 13.01 -31.23
CA ASP A 20 -8.26 12.97 -30.51
C ASP A 20 -8.19 11.76 -29.57
N PRO A 21 -8.21 11.95 -28.24
CA PRO A 21 -8.16 10.82 -27.32
C PRO A 21 -9.34 9.92 -27.66
N TYR A 22 -9.07 8.65 -27.94
CA TYR A 22 -10.14 7.67 -28.03
C TYR A 22 -10.89 7.70 -26.70
N ARG A 23 -12.08 8.28 -26.71
CA ARG A 23 -13.02 8.24 -25.60
C ARG A 23 -13.88 7.01 -25.87
N PRO A 24 -13.55 5.84 -25.30
CA PRO A 24 -14.49 4.73 -25.37
C PRO A 24 -15.85 5.25 -24.90
N PRO A 25 -16.95 4.84 -25.54
CA PRO A 25 -18.28 5.22 -25.08
C PRO A 25 -18.35 4.94 -23.57
N GLU A 26 -18.96 5.86 -22.82
CA GLU A 26 -19.13 5.68 -21.38
C GLU A 26 -19.66 4.27 -21.15
N ILE A 27 -18.88 3.44 -20.46
CA ILE A 27 -19.35 2.15 -19.99
C ILE A 27 -20.35 2.50 -18.89
N THR A 28 -21.58 2.81 -19.30
CA THR A 28 -22.74 2.90 -18.44
C THR A 28 -23.06 1.46 -18.03
N SER A 29 -22.22 0.89 -17.17
CA SER A 29 -22.59 -0.33 -16.47
C SER A 29 -23.50 0.09 -15.32
N PRO A 30 -24.81 -0.20 -15.36
CA PRO A 30 -25.68 0.00 -14.20
C PRO A 30 -25.33 -0.95 -13.05
N ALA A 31 -24.36 -1.86 -13.22
CA ALA A 31 -24.10 -2.91 -12.27
C ALA A 31 -23.08 -2.49 -11.19
N SER A 32 -23.62 -2.22 -10.00
CA SER A 32 -22.87 -2.07 -8.76
C SER A 32 -22.53 -3.46 -8.20
N TYR A 33 -21.38 -4.00 -8.57
CA TYR A 33 -20.93 -5.34 -8.22
C TYR A 33 -20.40 -5.40 -6.79
N LEU A 34 -20.61 -6.55 -6.12
CA LEU A 34 -20.06 -6.78 -4.79
C LEU A 34 -18.55 -6.97 -4.87
N VAL A 35 -17.81 -6.30 -3.99
CA VAL A 35 -16.36 -6.41 -3.82
C VAL A 35 -16.08 -6.97 -2.43
N VAL A 36 -15.40 -8.11 -2.38
CA VAL A 36 -15.05 -8.85 -1.17
C VAL A 36 -13.54 -8.79 -0.97
N ASN A 37 -13.10 -8.17 0.13
CA ASN A 37 -11.69 -8.10 0.49
C ASN A 37 -11.47 -8.66 1.90
N GLY A 38 -10.64 -9.69 2.00
CA GLY A 38 -10.27 -10.29 3.27
C GLY A 38 -9.99 -11.77 3.09
N PHE A 39 -9.58 -12.42 4.17
CA PHE A 39 -9.32 -13.85 4.18
C PHE A 39 -9.53 -14.41 5.59
N PHE A 40 -9.76 -15.72 5.68
CA PHE A 40 -9.85 -16.39 6.95
C PHE A 40 -8.44 -16.63 7.51
N ASN A 41 -8.05 -15.81 8.49
CA ASN A 41 -6.72 -15.87 9.08
C ASN A 41 -6.64 -17.02 10.10
N SER A 42 -5.64 -17.89 9.92
CA SER A 42 -5.44 -19.08 10.75
C SER A 42 -4.37 -18.92 11.84
N ALA A 43 -3.83 -17.72 12.05
CA ALA A 43 -2.91 -17.48 13.14
C ALA A 43 -3.66 -17.36 14.49
N PRO A 44 -3.20 -18.04 15.56
CA PRO A 44 -3.82 -17.95 16.88
C PRO A 44 -3.91 -16.51 17.38
N GLY A 45 -5.03 -16.16 18.00
CA GLY A 45 -5.25 -14.82 18.57
C GLY A 45 -5.47 -13.71 17.54
N THR A 46 -5.53 -14.02 16.25
CA THR A 46 -5.83 -13.04 15.21
C THR A 46 -7.33 -12.87 14.96
N THR A 47 -7.70 -11.69 14.46
CA THR A 47 -9.06 -11.37 14.04
C THR A 47 -9.15 -11.46 12.53
N THR A 48 -9.99 -12.36 12.03
CA THR A 48 -10.39 -12.38 10.63
C THR A 48 -11.26 -11.18 10.33
N THR A 49 -10.96 -10.48 9.23
CA THR A 49 -11.73 -9.31 8.77
C THR A 49 -12.07 -9.49 7.30
N ILE A 50 -13.37 -9.45 6.98
CA ILE A 50 -13.91 -9.43 5.63
C ILE A 50 -14.57 -8.07 5.42
N ARG A 51 -14.06 -7.29 4.47
CA ARG A 51 -14.59 -5.99 4.06
C ARG A 51 -15.42 -6.15 2.81
N LEU A 52 -16.64 -5.63 2.86
CA LEU A 52 -17.58 -5.65 1.75
C LEU A 52 -17.83 -4.23 1.25
N SER A 53 -17.69 -4.04 -0.05
CA SER A 53 -17.96 -2.78 -0.73
C SER A 53 -18.58 -3.03 -2.10
N ARG A 54 -18.90 -1.97 -2.81
CA ARG A 54 -19.51 -2.02 -4.13
C ARG A 54 -18.68 -1.25 -5.15
N THR A 55 -18.64 -1.72 -6.38
CA THR A 55 -18.00 -0.98 -7.48
C THR A 55 -18.72 0.34 -7.74
N GLN A 56 -17.96 1.31 -8.25
CA GLN A 56 -18.44 2.61 -8.71
C GLN A 56 -17.87 2.93 -10.09
N ASN A 57 -18.42 3.93 -10.75
CA ASN A 57 -17.91 4.41 -12.03
C ASN A 57 -16.52 5.03 -11.86
N LEU A 58 -15.66 4.90 -12.88
CA LEU A 58 -14.32 5.47 -12.89
C LEU A 58 -14.30 7.00 -12.76
N THR A 59 -15.40 7.67 -13.13
CA THR A 59 -15.59 9.12 -13.01
C THR A 59 -16.09 9.56 -11.64
N ASP A 60 -16.43 8.62 -10.75
CA ASP A 60 -16.76 8.92 -9.37
C ASP A 60 -15.47 8.96 -8.53
N PHE A 61 -15.16 10.13 -7.97
CA PHE A 61 -13.99 10.35 -7.11
C PHE A 61 -14.29 10.18 -5.62
N LYS A 62 -15.52 9.81 -5.26
CA LYS A 62 -15.90 9.52 -3.87
C LYS A 62 -15.37 8.16 -3.44
N THR A 63 -15.36 7.92 -2.14
CA THR A 63 -15.06 6.59 -1.59
C THR A 63 -16.13 5.59 -2.01
N PRO A 64 -15.76 4.35 -2.40
CA PRO A 64 -16.71 3.27 -2.69
C PRO A 64 -17.73 3.04 -1.59
N ALA A 65 -18.97 2.81 -2.01
CA ALA A 65 -20.06 2.50 -1.10
C ALA A 65 -19.77 1.18 -0.37
N VAL A 66 -19.82 1.21 0.95
CA VAL A 66 -19.66 0.02 1.80
C VAL A 66 -20.95 -0.78 1.85
N GLU A 67 -20.84 -2.11 1.88
CA GLU A 67 -22.00 -3.00 1.96
C GLU A 67 -22.28 -3.35 3.43
N THR A 68 -23.30 -2.71 4.00
CA THR A 68 -23.67 -2.83 5.42
C THR A 68 -24.82 -3.82 5.63
N LYS A 69 -24.98 -4.31 6.87
CA LYS A 69 -26.08 -5.20 7.29
C LYS A 69 -26.15 -6.52 6.51
N ALA A 70 -25.04 -6.97 5.93
CA ALA A 70 -24.94 -8.30 5.35
C ALA A 70 -24.81 -9.35 6.46
N ILE A 71 -25.32 -10.55 6.22
CA ILE A 71 -25.03 -11.71 7.05
C ILE A 71 -23.82 -12.39 6.42
N VAL A 72 -22.70 -12.43 7.14
CA VAL A 72 -21.44 -13.00 6.65
C VAL A 72 -21.06 -14.18 7.54
N THR A 73 -20.90 -15.35 6.92
CA THR A 73 -20.56 -16.60 7.58
C THR A 73 -19.38 -17.27 6.89
N ILE A 74 -18.58 -17.97 7.68
CA ILE A 74 -17.58 -18.92 7.17
C ILE A 74 -18.04 -20.32 7.54
N GLU A 75 -18.13 -21.19 6.55
CA GLU A 75 -18.67 -22.55 6.71
C GLU A 75 -17.57 -23.57 6.45
N SER A 76 -17.35 -24.46 7.41
CA SER A 76 -16.50 -25.64 7.23
C SER A 76 -17.25 -26.73 6.48
N GLN A 77 -16.54 -27.53 5.69
CA GLN A 77 -17.07 -28.77 5.13
C GLN A 77 -17.60 -29.73 6.22
N ASN A 78 -17.10 -29.63 7.46
CA ASN A 78 -17.54 -30.39 8.62
C ASN A 78 -18.79 -29.80 9.32
N LYS A 79 -19.54 -28.92 8.63
CA LYS A 79 -20.79 -28.29 9.09
C LYS A 79 -20.66 -27.29 10.24
N ALA A 80 -19.45 -26.95 10.67
CA ALA A 80 -19.23 -25.81 11.56
C ALA A 80 -19.51 -24.51 10.81
N VAL A 81 -20.21 -23.56 11.45
CA VAL A 81 -20.55 -22.25 10.88
C VAL A 81 -20.07 -21.16 11.84
N TYR A 82 -19.29 -20.23 11.32
CA TYR A 82 -18.77 -19.09 12.06
C TYR A 82 -19.36 -17.80 11.53
N THR A 83 -20.21 -17.16 12.30
CA THR A 83 -20.83 -15.88 11.91
C THR A 83 -19.93 -14.71 12.28
N LEU A 84 -19.60 -13.88 11.29
CA LEU A 84 -18.84 -12.66 11.48
C LEU A 84 -19.76 -11.55 12.00
N LYS A 85 -19.21 -10.67 12.84
CA LYS A 85 -19.92 -9.51 13.39
C LYS A 85 -19.48 -8.24 12.66
N GLU A 86 -20.44 -7.47 12.17
CA GLU A 86 -20.18 -6.14 11.62
C GLU A 86 -19.72 -5.21 12.75
N GLY A 87 -18.51 -4.65 12.63
CA GLY A 87 -17.95 -3.70 13.59
C GLY A 87 -18.14 -2.26 13.11
N THR A 88 -17.29 -1.85 12.16
CA THR A 88 -17.51 -0.62 11.38
C THR A 88 -18.33 -0.93 10.13
N PRO A 89 -19.08 0.04 9.56
CA PRO A 89 -19.87 -0.16 8.35
C PRO A 89 -19.09 -0.87 7.24
N GLY A 90 -19.58 -2.03 6.81
CA GLY A 90 -18.96 -2.86 5.76
C GLY A 90 -17.74 -3.67 6.19
N SER A 91 -17.38 -3.70 7.47
CA SER A 91 -16.27 -4.50 8.01
C SER A 91 -16.78 -5.56 8.98
N TYR A 92 -16.69 -6.82 8.57
CA TYR A 92 -17.19 -7.98 9.30
C TYR A 92 -16.01 -8.73 9.91
N THR A 93 -16.08 -9.02 11.21
CA THR A 93 -14.96 -9.55 11.98
C THR A 93 -15.30 -10.85 12.72
N LEU A 94 -14.33 -11.75 12.80
CA LEU A 94 -14.39 -12.98 13.58
C LEU A 94 -13.09 -13.12 14.39
N ALA A 95 -13.23 -13.17 15.71
CA ALA A 95 -12.11 -13.33 16.63
C ALA A 95 -12.19 -14.70 17.33
N GLY A 96 -11.03 -15.27 17.64
CA GLY A 96 -10.94 -16.47 18.47
C GLY A 96 -11.29 -17.78 17.75
N VAL A 97 -11.41 -17.78 16.42
CA VAL A 97 -11.60 -18.98 15.62
C VAL A 97 -10.34 -19.25 14.81
N THR A 98 -9.76 -20.43 15.00
CA THR A 98 -8.62 -20.91 14.22
C THR A 98 -9.11 -22.01 13.27
N PRO A 99 -8.95 -21.86 11.94
CA PRO A 99 -9.18 -22.93 10.98
C PRO A 99 -8.36 -24.17 11.35
N VAL A 100 -8.96 -25.33 11.13
CA VAL A 100 -8.36 -26.65 11.33
C VAL A 100 -7.56 -27.00 10.08
N GLU A 101 -6.31 -27.45 10.27
CA GLU A 101 -5.45 -27.90 9.18
C GLU A 101 -6.06 -29.15 8.51
N GLY A 102 -6.15 -29.16 7.18
CA GLY A 102 -6.80 -30.23 6.41
C GLY A 102 -8.29 -30.01 6.12
N ASP A 103 -8.96 -29.08 6.82
CA ASP A 103 -10.33 -28.69 6.50
C ASP A 103 -10.39 -27.74 5.31
N THR A 104 -11.54 -27.75 4.64
CA THR A 104 -11.91 -26.75 3.64
C THR A 104 -13.02 -25.84 4.17
N TYR A 105 -12.96 -24.58 3.77
CA TYR A 105 -13.92 -23.56 4.19
C TYR A 105 -14.46 -22.81 2.99
N ARG A 106 -15.67 -22.30 3.11
CA ARG A 106 -16.24 -21.33 2.16
C ARG A 106 -16.75 -20.11 2.88
N LEU A 107 -16.76 -18.99 2.17
CA LEU A 107 -17.41 -17.76 2.59
C LEU A 107 -18.85 -17.76 2.06
N HIS A 108 -19.81 -17.44 2.91
CA HIS A 108 -21.19 -17.18 2.53
C HIS A 108 -21.57 -15.76 2.96
N ILE A 109 -22.11 -15.00 2.02
CA ILE A 109 -22.56 -13.62 2.23
C ILE A 109 -24.00 -13.54 1.76
N GLN A 110 -24.91 -13.16 2.66
CA GLN A 110 -26.27 -12.82 2.31
C GLN A 110 -26.44 -11.30 2.43
N THR A 111 -26.73 -10.64 1.31
CA THR A 111 -26.97 -9.18 1.29
C THR A 111 -28.01 -8.81 0.23
N ARG A 112 -28.84 -7.81 0.52
CA ARG A 112 -29.92 -7.31 -0.37
C ARG A 112 -30.82 -8.43 -0.94
N GLY A 113 -31.02 -9.50 -0.18
CA GLY A 113 -31.83 -10.66 -0.61
C GLY A 113 -31.15 -11.60 -1.61
N THR A 114 -29.85 -11.46 -1.85
CA THR A 114 -29.04 -12.35 -2.70
C THR A 114 -27.97 -13.03 -1.85
N ASP A 115 -27.75 -14.33 -2.11
CA ASP A 115 -26.67 -15.10 -1.49
C ASP A 115 -25.46 -15.19 -2.43
N TYR A 116 -24.28 -15.08 -1.86
CA TYR A 116 -23.01 -15.24 -2.53
C TYR A 116 -22.19 -16.30 -1.81
N TYR A 117 -21.62 -17.23 -2.55
CA TYR A 117 -20.80 -18.32 -2.02
C TYR A 117 -19.43 -18.33 -2.67
N SER A 118 -18.38 -18.49 -1.88
CA SER A 118 -17.11 -18.93 -2.44
C SER A 118 -17.13 -20.43 -2.75
N ASP A 119 -16.25 -20.85 -3.64
CA ASP A 119 -15.85 -22.25 -3.69
C ASP A 119 -15.23 -22.66 -2.34
N TYR A 120 -15.31 -23.94 -1.99
CA TYR A 120 -14.59 -24.47 -0.83
C TYR A 120 -13.09 -24.41 -1.09
N VAL A 121 -12.34 -23.78 -0.19
CA VAL A 121 -10.89 -23.63 -0.29
C VAL A 121 -10.20 -24.28 0.91
N PRO A 122 -9.09 -25.01 0.71
CA PRO A 122 -8.33 -25.58 1.80
C PRO A 122 -7.62 -24.48 2.61
N MET A 123 -7.39 -24.75 3.89
CA MET A 123 -6.42 -23.98 4.67
C MET A 123 -5.01 -24.26 4.13
N VAL A 124 -4.31 -23.21 3.69
CA VAL A 124 -2.90 -23.30 3.29
C VAL A 124 -2.03 -22.74 4.41
N LYS A 125 -1.15 -23.57 4.94
CA LYS A 125 -0.16 -23.16 5.94
C LYS A 125 1.00 -22.44 5.24
N THR A 126 1.34 -21.26 5.72
CA THR A 126 2.47 -20.47 5.23
C THR A 126 3.75 -20.89 5.96
N PRO A 127 4.84 -21.24 5.27
CA PRO A 127 6.12 -21.55 5.90
C PRO A 127 6.79 -20.26 6.43
N PRO A 128 7.72 -20.38 7.39
CA PRO A 128 8.41 -19.23 7.95
C PRO A 128 9.19 -18.42 6.90
N ILE A 129 9.38 -17.13 7.19
CA ILE A 129 10.31 -16.28 6.45
C ILE A 129 11.73 -16.54 6.99
N ASP A 130 12.60 -17.12 6.16
CA ASP A 130 13.99 -17.43 6.53
C ASP A 130 14.78 -16.17 6.80
N SER A 131 14.68 -15.19 5.91
CA SER A 131 15.34 -13.90 6.05
C SER A 131 14.74 -12.84 5.14
N VAL A 132 14.72 -11.62 5.63
CA VAL A 132 14.60 -10.42 4.80
C VAL A 132 16.00 -9.86 4.67
N SER A 133 16.51 -9.81 3.44
CA SER A 133 17.86 -9.35 3.12
C SER A 133 17.79 -8.07 2.29
N TRP A 134 18.90 -7.37 2.20
CA TRP A 134 19.04 -6.23 1.32
C TRP A 134 20.42 -6.23 0.68
N ASP A 135 20.48 -5.77 -0.57
CA ASP A 135 21.69 -5.63 -1.36
C ASP A 135 21.72 -4.22 -1.98
N VAL A 136 22.90 -3.65 -2.15
CA VAL A 136 23.08 -2.38 -2.86
C VAL A 136 23.17 -2.66 -4.36
N VAL A 137 22.26 -2.10 -5.15
CA VAL A 137 22.13 -2.32 -6.60
C VAL A 137 21.73 -0.99 -7.26
N ASP A 138 22.31 -0.64 -8.42
CA ASP A 138 21.93 0.52 -9.24
C ASP A 138 21.67 1.83 -8.44
N ASP A 139 22.63 2.18 -7.57
CA ASP A 139 22.58 3.35 -6.67
C ASP A 139 21.39 3.40 -5.70
N GLY A 140 20.83 2.24 -5.37
CA GLY A 140 19.82 2.10 -4.35
C GLY A 140 19.89 0.78 -3.61
N LEU A 141 18.85 0.55 -2.82
CA LEU A 141 18.73 -0.57 -1.91
C LEU A 141 17.62 -1.48 -2.39
N GLN A 142 17.99 -2.69 -2.83
CA GLN A 142 17.04 -3.74 -3.15
C GLN A 142 16.77 -4.55 -1.90
N ILE A 143 15.51 -4.59 -1.44
CA ILE A 143 15.07 -5.44 -0.33
C ILE A 143 14.43 -6.71 -0.89
N SER A 144 14.79 -7.86 -0.35
CA SER A 144 14.34 -9.17 -0.81
C SER A 144 13.94 -10.10 0.33
N ALA A 145 13.03 -11.04 0.04
CA ALA A 145 12.64 -12.11 0.95
C ALA A 145 13.23 -13.46 0.53
N ASN A 146 13.47 -14.30 1.53
CA ASN A 146 13.90 -15.69 1.39
C ASN A 146 12.98 -16.57 2.25
N THR A 147 12.54 -17.69 1.70
CA THR A 147 11.70 -18.67 2.39
C THR A 147 11.88 -20.04 1.75
N HIS A 148 11.64 -21.09 2.53
CA HIS A 148 11.57 -22.46 2.02
C HIS A 148 10.48 -23.24 2.76
N ASP A 149 9.91 -24.23 2.07
CA ASP A 149 9.10 -25.27 2.68
C ASP A 149 9.80 -26.63 2.49
N PRO A 150 10.41 -27.20 3.55
CA PRO A 150 11.07 -28.49 3.45
C PRO A 150 10.09 -29.65 3.20
N GLN A 151 8.79 -29.46 3.51
CA GLN A 151 7.75 -30.47 3.29
C GLN A 151 7.12 -30.37 1.90
N ASN A 152 7.43 -29.31 1.14
CA ASN A 152 6.99 -29.13 -0.23
C ASN A 152 5.46 -29.06 -0.38
N ASN A 153 4.78 -28.63 0.68
CA ASN A 153 3.32 -28.50 0.76
C ASN A 153 2.84 -27.17 0.19
N THR A 154 3.72 -26.18 0.09
CA THR A 154 3.47 -24.92 -0.60
C THR A 154 4.19 -24.86 -1.94
N ARG A 155 3.72 -23.98 -2.83
CA ARG A 155 4.36 -23.71 -4.14
C ARG A 155 4.11 -22.30 -4.68
N TYR A 156 3.20 -21.57 -4.04
CA TYR A 156 2.77 -20.25 -4.48
C TYR A 156 2.76 -19.31 -3.30
N TYR A 157 3.36 -18.15 -3.48
CA TYR A 157 3.62 -17.21 -2.41
C TYR A 157 3.14 -15.83 -2.82
N ARG A 158 2.72 -15.06 -1.82
CA ARG A 158 2.41 -13.64 -1.93
C ARG A 158 3.07 -12.90 -0.79
N TRP A 159 3.61 -11.73 -1.11
CA TRP A 159 4.21 -10.83 -0.14
C TRP A 159 3.49 -9.49 -0.11
N GLU A 160 3.43 -8.95 1.09
CA GLU A 160 3.06 -7.57 1.39
C GLU A 160 4.12 -7.02 2.34
N TYR A 161 4.24 -5.70 2.44
CA TYR A 161 5.11 -5.09 3.43
C TYR A 161 4.55 -3.78 3.99
N GLU A 162 4.97 -3.47 5.21
CA GLU A 162 4.77 -2.16 5.84
C GLU A 162 6.14 -1.56 6.14
N ALA A 163 6.42 -0.41 5.54
CA ALA A 163 7.66 0.31 5.73
C ALA A 163 7.44 1.53 6.62
N THR A 164 8.44 1.84 7.45
CA THR A 164 8.46 3.03 8.29
C THR A 164 9.87 3.59 8.29
N TRP A 165 10.01 4.90 8.14
CA TRP A 165 11.32 5.57 8.20
C TRP A 165 11.28 6.78 9.10
N GLU A 166 12.42 7.04 9.70
CA GLU A 166 12.70 8.24 10.48
C GLU A 166 13.39 9.27 9.60
N TYR A 167 12.96 10.52 9.72
CA TYR A 167 13.55 11.65 9.01
C TYR A 167 13.48 12.92 9.86
N TYR A 168 14.29 13.91 9.49
CA TYR A 168 14.43 15.15 10.25
C TYR A 168 14.01 16.36 9.43
N SER A 169 13.57 17.42 10.12
CA SER A 169 13.53 18.77 9.56
C SER A 169 14.93 19.37 9.50
N GLN A 170 15.10 20.39 8.65
CA GLN A 170 16.39 21.04 8.46
C GLN A 170 16.86 21.72 9.73
N TYR A 171 15.92 22.37 10.43
CA TYR A 171 16.23 23.17 11.59
C TYR A 171 15.47 22.68 12.83
N TYR A 172 16.17 22.77 13.96
CA TYR A 172 15.55 22.61 15.28
C TYR A 172 14.99 23.94 15.75
N SER A 173 13.79 23.92 16.32
CA SER A 173 13.13 25.10 16.89
C SER A 173 12.93 24.90 18.38
N SER A 174 13.60 25.73 19.18
CA SER A 174 13.43 25.76 20.63
C SER A 174 12.30 26.69 21.08
N LEU A 175 11.75 27.50 20.17
CA LEU A 175 10.76 28.53 20.45
C LEU A 175 9.49 28.34 19.61
N GLU A 176 8.36 28.77 20.13
CA GLU A 176 7.11 28.79 19.37
C GLU A 176 6.26 30.01 19.73
N LEU A 177 5.37 30.38 18.81
CA LEU A 177 4.45 31.47 19.04
C LEU A 177 3.17 30.93 19.70
N ASN A 178 2.90 31.38 20.93
CA ASN A 178 1.65 31.12 21.64
C ASN A 178 0.84 32.42 21.73
N GLY A 179 -0.13 32.58 20.83
CA GLY A 179 -0.82 33.85 20.63
C GLY A 179 0.14 34.93 20.13
N ASN A 180 0.39 35.94 20.94
CA ASN A 180 1.33 37.04 20.63
C ASN A 180 2.62 36.97 21.47
N ARG A 181 2.91 35.81 22.09
CA ARG A 181 4.09 35.63 22.94
C ARG A 181 4.96 34.52 22.39
N ILE A 182 6.25 34.79 22.32
CA ILE A 182 7.26 33.77 22.02
C ILE A 182 7.54 33.02 23.32
N VAL A 183 7.40 31.70 23.29
CA VAL A 183 7.60 30.82 24.44
C VAL A 183 8.51 29.66 24.08
N SER A 184 9.12 29.03 25.08
CA SER A 184 9.89 27.81 24.84
C SER A 184 8.98 26.66 24.41
N ARG A 185 9.34 26.05 23.28
CA ARG A 185 8.67 24.87 22.74
C ARG A 185 8.85 23.70 23.70
N GLN A 186 7.75 23.06 24.08
CA GLN A 186 7.78 21.94 25.03
C GLN A 186 8.19 20.61 24.39
N PHE A 187 7.83 20.39 23.12
CA PHE A 187 8.10 19.15 22.40
C PHE A 187 8.77 19.43 21.04
N PRO A 188 9.85 18.72 20.69
CA PRO A 188 10.51 18.90 19.42
C PRO A 188 9.61 18.46 18.26
N VAL A 189 9.58 19.26 17.19
CA VAL A 189 8.79 19.00 15.97
C VAL A 189 9.67 18.66 14.75
N ASN A 190 10.97 18.46 14.96
CA ASN A 190 11.95 18.28 13.91
C ASN A 190 12.31 16.81 13.63
N ARG A 191 11.73 15.85 14.36
CA ARG A 191 11.98 14.40 14.19
C ARG A 191 10.64 13.69 14.01
N CYS A 192 10.44 13.07 12.85
CA CYS A 192 9.19 12.40 12.51
C CYS A 192 9.42 10.98 12.01
N TRP A 193 8.33 10.21 12.06
CA TRP A 193 8.19 8.94 11.37
C TRP A 193 7.11 9.04 10.32
N ASN A 194 7.37 8.50 9.14
CA ASN A 194 6.36 8.28 8.11
C ASN A 194 6.31 6.80 7.75
N SER A 195 5.16 6.31 7.30
CA SER A 195 4.93 4.91 7.00
C SER A 195 4.14 4.74 5.71
N GLU A 196 4.38 3.63 5.04
CA GLU A 196 3.65 3.22 3.84
C GLU A 196 3.44 1.70 3.84
N SER A 197 2.44 1.26 3.08
CA SER A 197 2.18 -0.15 2.82
C SER A 197 2.42 -0.46 1.35
N SER A 198 2.81 -1.69 1.05
CA SER A 198 2.94 -2.17 -0.33
C SER A 198 1.61 -2.03 -1.09
N THR A 199 1.64 -1.38 -2.25
CA THR A 199 0.51 -1.28 -3.18
C THR A 199 0.57 -2.34 -4.28
N ASN A 200 1.78 -2.78 -4.63
CA ASN A 200 2.01 -3.80 -5.64
C ASN A 200 1.65 -5.20 -5.10
N ILE A 201 1.02 -5.99 -5.95
CA ILE A 201 0.82 -7.42 -5.81
C ILE A 201 2.13 -8.11 -6.17
N ILE A 202 2.79 -8.66 -5.15
CA ILE A 202 4.07 -9.36 -5.27
C ILE A 202 3.80 -10.85 -5.07
N THR A 203 3.98 -11.64 -6.12
CA THR A 203 3.75 -13.08 -6.08
C THR A 203 4.89 -13.85 -6.75
N THR A 204 5.11 -15.09 -6.33
CA THR A 204 6.01 -16.00 -7.03
C THR A 204 5.55 -17.45 -6.91
N SER A 205 6.10 -18.31 -7.77
CA SER A 205 5.87 -19.75 -7.69
C SER A 205 7.18 -20.53 -7.78
N THR A 206 7.26 -21.64 -7.04
CA THR A 206 8.39 -22.58 -7.07
C THR A 206 8.07 -23.84 -7.87
N THR A 207 6.96 -23.85 -8.62
CA THR A 207 6.49 -25.02 -9.41
C THR A 207 7.49 -25.48 -10.46
N ARG A 208 8.37 -24.58 -10.93
CA ARG A 208 9.45 -24.86 -11.89
C ARG A 208 10.78 -25.23 -11.22
N LEU A 209 10.82 -25.27 -9.89
CA LEU A 209 12.01 -25.58 -9.10
C LEU A 209 11.87 -26.98 -8.49
N SER A 210 12.99 -27.71 -8.41
CA SER A 210 13.05 -29.03 -7.78
C SER A 210 12.74 -28.99 -6.28
N GLN A 211 13.12 -27.88 -5.62
CA GLN A 211 12.88 -27.63 -4.21
C GLN A 211 11.95 -26.42 -4.05
N ASP A 212 11.10 -26.44 -3.03
CA ASP A 212 10.29 -25.27 -2.66
C ASP A 212 11.13 -24.26 -1.88
N ILE A 213 12.01 -23.57 -2.62
CA ILE A 213 12.91 -22.54 -2.11
C ILE A 213 12.71 -21.28 -2.94
N VAL A 214 12.41 -20.19 -2.26
CA VAL A 214 12.43 -18.84 -2.81
C VAL A 214 13.65 -18.13 -2.24
N SER A 215 14.58 -17.75 -3.11
CA SER A 215 15.81 -17.04 -2.73
C SER A 215 15.86 -15.66 -3.38
N LYS A 216 16.24 -14.65 -2.58
CA LYS A 216 16.41 -13.25 -2.97
C LYS A 216 15.26 -12.69 -3.82
N HIS A 217 14.01 -13.05 -3.52
CA HIS A 217 12.86 -12.54 -4.26
C HIS A 217 12.67 -11.04 -3.98
N PRO A 218 12.73 -10.16 -5.01
CA PRO A 218 12.69 -8.72 -4.82
C PRO A 218 11.31 -8.26 -4.32
N LEU A 219 11.30 -7.45 -3.27
CA LEU A 219 10.08 -6.87 -2.70
C LEU A 219 9.92 -5.40 -3.07
N THR A 220 10.97 -4.61 -2.84
CA THR A 220 10.95 -3.18 -3.09
C THR A 220 12.36 -2.63 -3.31
N PHE A 221 12.45 -1.61 -4.14
CA PHE A 221 13.68 -0.88 -4.42
C PHE A 221 13.55 0.53 -3.85
N ILE A 222 14.56 0.96 -3.09
CA ILE A 222 14.61 2.30 -2.50
C ILE A 222 15.83 3.00 -3.10
N PRO A 223 15.64 4.07 -3.91
CA PRO A 223 16.76 4.86 -4.41
C PRO A 223 17.65 5.36 -3.27
N GLY A 224 18.97 5.36 -3.46
CA GLY A 224 19.93 5.82 -2.46
C GLY A 224 19.75 7.29 -2.09
N THR A 225 19.14 8.07 -2.98
CA THR A 225 18.77 9.47 -2.79
C THR A 225 17.46 9.67 -2.00
N SER A 226 16.75 8.60 -1.66
CA SER A 226 15.48 8.69 -0.95
C SER A 226 15.64 9.11 0.50
N ILE A 227 14.81 10.05 0.96
CA ILE A 227 14.72 10.45 2.38
C ILE A 227 14.45 9.25 3.32
N LYS A 228 13.88 8.16 2.81
CA LYS A 228 13.64 6.91 3.57
C LYS A 228 14.92 6.33 4.18
N LEU A 229 16.07 6.61 3.57
CA LEU A 229 17.38 6.10 3.97
C LEU A 229 18.21 7.16 4.73
N GLU A 230 17.64 8.33 5.04
CA GLU A 230 18.36 9.46 5.64
C GLU A 230 18.87 9.16 7.05
N SER A 231 18.09 8.43 7.87
CA SER A 231 18.43 8.08 9.25
C SER A 231 18.31 6.58 9.52
N ARG A 232 17.09 6.09 9.73
CA ARG A 232 16.80 4.69 10.01
C ARG A 232 15.51 4.30 9.30
N TYR A 233 15.52 3.11 8.72
CA TYR A 233 14.44 2.51 7.97
C TYR A 233 14.04 1.18 8.60
N SER A 234 12.75 0.86 8.58
CA SER A 234 12.21 -0.43 8.98
C SER A 234 11.25 -0.94 7.93
N ILE A 235 11.25 -2.26 7.73
CA ILE A 235 10.26 -2.94 6.90
C ILE A 235 9.79 -4.20 7.63
N LEU A 236 8.47 -4.36 7.73
CA LEU A 236 7.79 -5.58 8.16
C LEU A 236 7.27 -6.29 6.92
N VAL A 237 7.92 -7.38 6.55
CA VAL A 237 7.47 -8.24 5.46
C VAL A 237 6.42 -9.19 6.00
N LYS A 238 5.34 -9.36 5.23
CA LYS A 238 4.23 -10.29 5.49
C LYS A 238 4.17 -11.28 4.33
N GLN A 239 4.24 -12.56 4.64
CA GLN A 239 4.21 -13.65 3.68
C GLN A 239 2.92 -14.44 3.84
N SER A 240 2.33 -14.86 2.73
CA SER A 240 1.20 -15.78 2.70
C SER A 240 1.36 -16.78 1.56
N SER A 241 1.11 -18.05 1.87
CA SER A 241 0.99 -19.08 0.85
C SER A 241 -0.40 -19.08 0.23
N LEU A 242 -0.45 -19.42 -1.05
CA LEU A 242 -1.67 -19.41 -1.85
C LEU A 242 -1.96 -20.80 -2.41
N THR A 243 -3.25 -21.07 -2.65
CA THR A 243 -3.65 -22.15 -3.56
C THR A 243 -3.28 -21.77 -5.00
N LYS A 244 -3.22 -22.75 -5.90
CA LYS A 244 -2.97 -22.49 -7.33
C LYS A 244 -3.96 -21.47 -7.91
N ALA A 245 -5.26 -21.65 -7.65
CA ALA A 245 -6.30 -20.74 -8.11
C ALA A 245 -6.14 -19.32 -7.53
N GLY A 246 -5.72 -19.21 -6.26
CA GLY A 246 -5.44 -17.92 -5.63
C GLY A 246 -4.24 -17.22 -6.26
N PHE A 247 -3.18 -17.96 -6.59
CA PHE A 247 -2.03 -17.42 -7.29
C PHE A 247 -2.40 -16.92 -8.69
N GLU A 248 -3.12 -17.72 -9.47
CA GLU A 248 -3.58 -17.34 -10.82
C GLU A 248 -4.45 -16.08 -10.78
N TYR A 249 -5.34 -15.96 -9.79
CA TYR A 249 -6.15 -14.76 -9.58
C TYR A 249 -5.27 -13.52 -9.33
N TYR A 250 -4.32 -13.57 -8.38
CA TYR A 250 -3.48 -12.43 -8.05
C TYR A 250 -2.46 -12.10 -9.16
N ASP A 251 -1.93 -13.09 -9.86
CA ASP A 251 -1.02 -12.91 -10.99
C ASP A 251 -1.74 -12.23 -12.17
N GLN A 252 -2.97 -12.67 -12.48
CA GLN A 252 -3.80 -12.00 -13.49
C GLN A 252 -4.17 -10.58 -13.05
N LEU A 253 -4.51 -10.38 -11.77
CA LEU A 253 -4.83 -9.06 -11.24
C LEU A 253 -3.63 -8.12 -11.34
N ALA A 254 -2.43 -8.56 -10.98
CA ALA A 254 -1.20 -7.78 -11.12
C ALA A 254 -0.95 -7.40 -12.58
N LYS A 255 -1.14 -8.32 -13.53
CA LYS A 255 -0.93 -8.07 -14.96
C LYS A 255 -1.84 -6.97 -15.52
N ILE A 256 -3.07 -6.84 -15.03
CA ILE A 256 -4.00 -5.82 -15.51
C ILE A 256 -3.94 -4.49 -14.74
N THR A 257 -3.47 -4.49 -13.49
CA THR A 257 -3.47 -3.28 -12.63
C THR A 257 -2.11 -2.60 -12.53
N GLN A 258 -1.01 -3.33 -12.71
CA GLN A 258 0.35 -2.80 -12.52
C GLN A 258 1.12 -2.61 -13.82
N ASN A 259 0.79 -3.34 -14.89
CA ASN A 259 1.42 -3.19 -16.20
C ASN A 259 0.49 -2.38 -17.12
N ILE A 260 0.30 -1.10 -16.78
CA ILE A 260 -0.53 -0.15 -17.53
C ILE A 260 0.37 0.94 -18.12
N GLY A 261 0.21 1.25 -19.40
CA GLY A 261 0.86 2.34 -20.11
C GLY A 261 1.59 1.97 -21.41
N SER A 262 1.56 0.72 -21.88
CA SER A 262 2.17 0.28 -23.14
C SER A 262 1.14 -0.05 -24.21
N ILE A 263 1.50 0.15 -25.48
CA ILE A 263 0.69 -0.31 -26.63
C ILE A 263 0.55 -1.84 -26.70
N PHE A 264 1.36 -2.56 -25.92
CA PHE A 264 1.32 -4.02 -25.78
C PHE A 264 0.70 -4.47 -24.45
N ASP A 265 0.02 -3.57 -23.74
CA ASP A 265 -0.70 -3.94 -22.53
C ASP A 265 -1.73 -5.03 -22.83
N PRO A 266 -1.89 -6.01 -21.93
CA PRO A 266 -2.95 -7.00 -22.10
C PRO A 266 -4.30 -6.28 -22.16
N GLN A 267 -5.16 -6.65 -23.11
CA GLN A 267 -6.54 -6.16 -23.13
C GLN A 267 -7.20 -6.49 -21.77
N PRO A 268 -8.00 -5.57 -21.19
CA PRO A 268 -8.68 -5.83 -19.93
C PRO A 268 -9.55 -7.09 -20.03
N SER A 269 -9.06 -8.19 -19.47
CA SER A 269 -9.83 -9.42 -19.33
C SER A 269 -10.65 -9.36 -18.03
N GLN A 270 -11.88 -9.85 -18.07
CA GLN A 270 -12.68 -9.98 -16.85
C GLN A 270 -12.00 -10.97 -15.89
N ILE A 271 -11.59 -10.48 -14.72
CA ILE A 271 -11.07 -11.33 -13.65
C ILE A 271 -12.25 -11.84 -12.84
N THR A 272 -12.46 -13.15 -12.88
CA THR A 272 -13.43 -13.82 -12.02
C THR A 272 -12.73 -14.40 -10.79
N GLY A 273 -13.25 -14.06 -9.62
CA GLY A 273 -12.82 -14.66 -8.36
C GLY A 273 -13.39 -16.06 -8.16
N ASN A 274 -13.22 -16.60 -6.95
CA ASN A 274 -13.85 -17.85 -6.53
C ASN A 274 -15.22 -17.63 -5.85
N ILE A 275 -15.79 -16.43 -5.91
CA ILE A 275 -17.09 -16.09 -5.29
C ILE A 275 -18.15 -15.92 -6.37
N LYS A 276 -19.31 -16.56 -6.19
CA LYS A 276 -20.40 -16.62 -7.16
C LYS A 276 -21.72 -16.28 -6.50
N SER A 277 -22.59 -15.59 -7.22
CA SER A 277 -23.98 -15.34 -6.83
C SER A 277 -24.82 -16.61 -6.98
N SER A 278 -25.72 -16.85 -6.03
CA SER A 278 -26.72 -17.93 -6.11
C SER A 278 -27.85 -17.60 -7.08
N ALA A 279 -28.12 -16.31 -7.29
CA ALA A 279 -29.26 -15.84 -8.08
C ALA A 279 -28.99 -15.87 -9.60
N SER A 280 -27.75 -15.57 -10.03
CA SER A 280 -27.37 -15.64 -11.44
C SER A 280 -25.87 -15.84 -11.61
N ALA A 281 -25.48 -16.72 -12.54
CA ALA A 281 -24.09 -16.88 -12.96
C ALA A 281 -23.51 -15.63 -13.66
N THR A 282 -24.35 -14.67 -14.07
CA THR A 282 -23.94 -13.41 -14.70
C THR A 282 -23.74 -12.27 -13.70
N ASP A 283 -24.12 -12.44 -12.42
CA ASP A 283 -23.89 -11.44 -11.38
C ASP A 283 -22.43 -11.52 -10.90
N LEU A 284 -21.61 -10.57 -11.35
CA LEU A 284 -20.18 -10.56 -11.09
C LEU A 284 -19.89 -10.16 -9.64
N VAL A 285 -18.97 -10.90 -9.02
CA VAL A 285 -18.39 -10.56 -7.71
C VAL A 285 -16.88 -10.45 -7.87
N LEU A 286 -16.32 -9.39 -7.30
CA LEU A 286 -14.88 -9.14 -7.30
C LEU A 286 -14.29 -9.56 -5.96
N GLY A 287 -13.18 -10.28 -6.00
CA GLY A 287 -12.46 -10.73 -4.81
C GLY A 287 -12.15 -12.21 -4.84
N PHE A 288 -11.25 -12.65 -3.96
CA PHE A 288 -10.89 -14.06 -3.85
C PHE A 288 -10.81 -14.44 -2.37
N PHE A 289 -11.65 -15.40 -1.97
CA PHE A 289 -11.64 -15.94 -0.61
C PHE A 289 -10.53 -16.99 -0.47
N ARG A 290 -9.70 -16.83 0.56
CA ARG A 290 -8.61 -17.76 0.90
C ARG A 290 -8.58 -18.00 2.41
N VAL A 291 -7.90 -19.06 2.82
CA VAL A 291 -7.75 -19.48 4.22
C VAL A 291 -6.28 -19.80 4.47
N GLY A 292 -5.71 -19.26 5.55
CA GLY A 292 -4.31 -19.51 5.91
C GLY A 292 -3.75 -18.51 6.91
N ASN A 293 -2.50 -18.69 7.32
CA ASN A 293 -1.78 -17.78 8.21
C ASN A 293 -0.88 -16.81 7.44
N VAL A 294 -0.49 -15.74 8.12
CA VAL A 294 0.50 -14.78 7.62
C VAL A 294 1.74 -14.88 8.49
N GLU A 295 2.88 -15.22 7.88
CA GLU A 295 4.17 -15.16 8.54
C GLU A 295 4.75 -13.76 8.39
N THR A 296 5.42 -13.25 9.43
CA THR A 296 5.93 -11.87 9.41
C THR A 296 7.36 -11.79 9.90
N LYS A 297 8.13 -10.87 9.31
CA LYS A 297 9.52 -10.61 9.71
C LYS A 297 9.87 -9.15 9.53
N ARG A 298 10.36 -8.52 10.60
CA ARG A 298 10.80 -7.12 10.60
C ARG A 298 12.31 -7.03 10.61
N ILE A 299 12.85 -6.12 9.80
CA ILE A 299 14.26 -5.71 9.87
C ILE A 299 14.37 -4.19 10.02
N PHE A 300 15.57 -3.75 10.41
CA PHE A 300 15.95 -2.35 10.48
C PHE A 300 17.25 -2.14 9.70
N ILE A 301 17.34 -1.00 9.05
CA ILE A 301 18.49 -0.58 8.26
C ILE A 301 18.82 0.85 8.68
N THR A 302 20.04 1.07 9.17
CA THR A 302 20.50 2.40 9.59
C THR A 302 21.43 3.00 8.53
N LYS A 303 21.47 4.33 8.45
CA LYS A 303 22.38 5.06 7.55
C LYS A 303 23.84 4.59 7.65
N SER A 304 24.29 4.23 8.85
CA SER A 304 25.65 3.72 9.10
C SER A 304 25.97 2.40 8.41
N GLN A 305 24.96 1.62 7.99
CA GLN A 305 25.11 0.37 7.25
C GLN A 305 25.13 0.57 5.73
N LEU A 306 24.80 1.78 5.26
CA LEU A 306 24.63 2.11 3.85
C LEU A 306 25.86 2.83 3.29
N PRO A 307 26.06 2.83 1.97
CA PRO A 307 27.01 3.72 1.32
C PRO A 307 26.75 5.19 1.68
N ARG A 308 27.75 6.05 1.48
CA ARG A 308 27.64 7.49 1.72
C ARG A 308 26.84 8.18 0.61
N TRP A 309 25.56 7.83 0.51
CA TRP A 309 24.63 8.48 -0.41
C TRP A 309 24.19 9.84 0.11
N TYR A 310 23.99 10.76 -0.83
CA TYR A 310 23.35 12.03 -0.57
C TYR A 310 21.84 11.87 -0.79
N THR A 311 21.07 11.95 0.29
CA THR A 311 19.61 11.88 0.24
C THR A 311 19.02 13.25 -0.07
N PHE A 312 18.08 13.32 -1.01
CA PHE A 312 17.27 14.50 -1.24
C PHE A 312 16.12 14.52 -0.24
N THR A 313 16.16 15.49 0.68
CA THR A 313 15.21 15.63 1.78
C THR A 313 14.03 16.55 1.41
N GLY A 314 14.16 17.29 0.31
CA GLY A 314 13.24 18.35 -0.09
C GLY A 314 13.40 19.63 0.73
N LEU A 315 14.47 19.72 1.53
CA LEU A 315 14.77 20.84 2.43
C LEU A 315 16.00 21.63 1.98
N GLU A 316 16.55 21.33 0.81
CA GLU A 316 17.77 21.97 0.29
C GLU A 316 17.57 23.48 0.04
N GLY A 317 16.33 23.93 -0.14
CA GLY A 317 15.96 25.35 -0.30
C GLY A 317 15.66 26.08 1.01
N CYS A 318 15.83 25.43 2.17
CA CYS A 318 15.52 26.02 3.47
C CYS A 318 16.53 27.11 3.84
N VAL A 319 16.05 28.36 3.93
CA VAL A 319 16.84 29.52 4.35
C VAL A 319 16.41 30.01 5.72
N THR A 320 17.34 30.61 6.44
CA THR A 320 17.07 31.30 7.70
C THR A 320 17.10 32.80 7.50
N ASP A 321 16.28 33.53 8.26
CA ASP A 321 16.27 34.99 8.31
C ASP A 321 16.24 35.46 9.77
N THR A 322 16.69 36.69 10.02
CA THR A 322 16.66 37.30 11.37
C THR A 322 15.57 38.34 11.41
N LEU A 323 14.59 38.16 12.30
CA LEU A 323 13.42 39.03 12.40
C LEU A 323 13.23 39.55 13.81
N GLY A 324 12.79 40.80 13.91
CA GLY A 324 12.33 41.40 15.15
C GLY A 324 10.95 40.89 15.55
N LEU A 325 10.55 41.14 16.81
CA LEU A 325 9.27 40.69 17.35
C LEU A 325 8.07 41.17 16.51
N LYS A 326 8.11 42.39 15.99
CA LYS A 326 7.02 42.96 15.18
C LYS A 326 6.80 42.14 13.90
N ASP A 327 7.86 41.91 13.13
CA ASP A 327 7.78 41.18 11.87
C ASP A 327 7.40 39.71 12.08
N ILE A 328 7.80 39.13 13.22
CA ILE A 328 7.36 37.78 13.63
C ILE A 328 5.86 37.73 13.90
N LEU A 329 5.30 38.73 14.58
CA LEU A 329 3.86 38.76 14.86
C LEU A 329 3.03 38.97 13.58
N ASP A 330 3.60 39.68 12.60
CA ASP A 330 2.96 39.95 11.30
C ASP A 330 3.05 38.74 10.36
N ALA A 331 4.26 38.22 10.13
CA ALA A 331 4.52 37.15 9.15
C ALA A 331 4.33 35.73 9.72
N LYS A 332 4.37 35.56 11.04
CA LYS A 332 4.23 34.29 11.77
C LYS A 332 5.15 33.17 11.23
N PRO A 333 6.47 33.41 11.08
CA PRO A 333 7.40 32.36 10.68
C PRO A 333 7.63 31.35 11.81
N ALA A 334 8.30 30.23 11.51
CA ALA A 334 8.83 29.38 12.56
C ALA A 334 10.05 30.03 13.22
N ILE A 335 10.10 29.97 14.55
CA ILE A 335 11.12 30.62 15.36
C ILE A 335 12.11 29.55 15.82
N LEU A 336 13.37 29.66 15.41
CA LEU A 336 14.40 28.69 15.74
C LEU A 336 14.93 28.94 17.15
N THR A 337 15.47 30.13 17.38
CA THR A 337 16.11 30.53 18.64
C THR A 337 16.22 32.06 18.74
N GLU A 338 16.53 32.56 19.93
CA GLU A 338 16.80 33.97 20.17
C GLU A 338 18.26 34.30 19.76
N TYR A 339 18.46 35.44 19.10
CA TYR A 339 19.76 35.92 18.68
C TYR A 339 19.89 37.42 18.97
N LEU A 340 20.69 37.75 19.99
CA LEU A 340 20.83 39.13 20.51
C LEU A 340 19.47 39.70 20.95
N THR A 341 18.95 40.70 20.24
CA THR A 341 17.64 41.33 20.48
C THR A 341 16.57 40.91 19.47
N GLU A 342 16.90 39.96 18.59
CA GLU A 342 16.08 39.46 17.50
C GLU A 342 15.96 37.93 17.57
N TYR A 343 15.35 37.31 16.57
CA TYR A 343 15.18 35.87 16.51
C TYR A 343 15.58 35.34 15.15
N ILE A 344 16.24 34.18 15.15
CA ILE A 344 16.47 33.42 13.92
C ILE A 344 15.19 32.68 13.58
N THR A 345 14.73 32.86 12.37
CA THR A 345 13.47 32.32 11.85
C THR A 345 13.68 31.56 10.55
N SER A 346 12.70 30.74 10.20
CA SER A 346 12.65 30.00 8.94
C SER A 346 11.19 29.74 8.57
N SER A 347 10.91 29.24 7.37
CA SER A 347 9.59 28.72 7.03
C SER A 347 9.21 27.55 7.95
N GLU A 348 7.91 27.41 8.27
CA GLU A 348 7.42 26.30 9.10
C GLU A 348 7.75 24.94 8.49
N TYR A 349 7.71 24.82 7.16
CA TYR A 349 8.04 23.60 6.41
C TYR A 349 9.46 23.08 6.70
N CYS A 350 10.41 23.97 6.97
CA CYS A 350 11.81 23.63 7.26
C CYS A 350 12.08 23.24 8.71
N VAL A 351 11.08 23.41 9.58
CA VAL A 351 11.18 23.20 11.03
C VAL A 351 10.29 22.06 11.49
N ASP A 352 9.07 22.00 10.96
CA ASP A 352 8.04 21.05 11.37
C ASP A 352 7.92 19.90 10.36
N CYS A 353 8.41 18.73 10.75
CA CYS A 353 8.41 17.55 9.88
C CYS A 353 7.00 16.99 9.64
N ARG A 354 6.00 17.39 10.43
CA ARG A 354 4.59 16.97 10.27
C ARG A 354 3.96 17.54 9.01
N LEU A 355 4.43 18.71 8.55
CA LEU A 355 3.99 19.32 7.29
C LEU A 355 4.38 18.49 6.06
N ARG A 356 5.25 17.48 6.23
CA ARG A 356 5.65 16.50 5.22
C ARG A 356 4.96 15.13 5.39
N GLY A 357 3.90 15.07 6.21
CA GLY A 357 3.04 13.88 6.38
C GLY A 357 3.46 12.93 7.50
N GLY A 358 4.52 13.22 8.25
CA GLY A 358 4.96 12.38 9.36
C GLY A 358 4.31 12.71 10.70
N VAL A 359 4.54 11.82 11.66
CA VAL A 359 4.06 11.94 13.04
C VAL A 359 5.22 12.00 14.02
N LEU A 360 5.03 12.72 15.14
CA LEU A 360 6.02 12.83 16.22
C LEU A 360 6.06 11.62 17.14
N THR A 361 4.99 10.81 17.12
CA THR A 361 4.89 9.62 17.96
C THR A 361 5.73 8.50 17.36
N LYS A 362 6.80 8.16 18.06
CA LYS A 362 7.65 7.03 17.73
C LYS A 362 6.82 5.72 17.69
N PRO A 363 6.89 4.91 16.62
CA PRO A 363 6.21 3.62 16.57
C PRO A 363 6.67 2.69 17.68
N ALA A 364 5.76 1.89 18.26
CA ALA A 364 6.09 1.00 19.38
C ALA A 364 7.17 -0.05 19.05
N PHE A 365 7.29 -0.45 17.78
CA PHE A 365 8.30 -1.40 17.31
C PHE A 365 9.66 -0.76 16.99
N TRP A 366 9.78 0.57 16.99
CA TRP A 366 10.97 1.30 16.54
C TRP A 366 12.12 1.26 17.56
#